data_AF-A0A2A8Q3Y4-F1
#
_entry.id   AF-A0A2A8Q3Y4-F1
#
_cell.length_a   1.000
_cell.length_b   1.000
_cell.length_c   1.000
_cell.angle_alpha   90.00
_cell.angle_beta   90.00
_cell.angle_gamma   90.00
#
_symmetry.space_group_name_H-M   'P 1'
#
loop_
_entity.id
_entity.type
_entity.pdbx_description
1 polymer ?
#
loop_
_entity_poly.entity_id
_entity_poly.type
_entity_poly.pdbx_seq_one_letter_code
_entity_poly.pdbx_strand_id
1 'polypeptide(L)' 'MKNQLLIVGAGPTGLVLAIGLTKQGIPFRIIDKNKGLGETSRFIGVQARTLEFYANSFF' A
#
# COMPACT_ATOMS: atom_id res chain seq x y z
N MET A 1 -2.85 -26.46 -2.91
CA MET A 1 -2.63 -25.22 -3.68
C MET A 1 -1.96 -24.20 -2.78
N LYS A 2 -0.94 -23.48 -3.25
CA LYS A 2 -0.35 -22.38 -2.47
C LYS A 2 -1.30 -21.18 -2.61
N ASN A 3 -2.01 -20.80 -1.55
CA ASN A 3 -2.92 -19.65 -1.59
C ASN A 3 -2.10 -18.40 -1.90
N GLN A 4 -2.23 -17.90 -3.13
CA GLN A 4 -1.51 -16.74 -3.61
C GLN A 4 -2.35 -15.50 -3.29
N LEU A 5 -1.82 -14.62 -2.44
CA LEU A 5 -2.50 -13.40 -2.02
C LEU A 5 -2.39 -12.35 -3.13
N LEU A 6 -3.53 -11.83 -3.60
CA LEU A 6 -3.60 -10.83 -4.66
C LEU A 6 -4.19 -9.53 -4.12
N ILE A 7 -3.45 -8.45 -4.27
CA ILE A 7 -3.90 -7.08 -4.01
C ILE A 7 -4.36 -6.49 -5.34
N VAL A 8 -5.61 -6.03 -5.41
CA VAL A 8 -6.17 -5.36 -6.59
C VAL A 8 -6.29 -3.87 -6.28
N GLY A 9 -5.47 -3.06 -6.96
CA GLY A 9 -5.35 -1.62 -6.79
C GLY A 9 -4.05 -1.22 -6.10
N ALA A 10 -3.18 -0.50 -6.81
CA ALA A 10 -1.96 0.13 -6.33
C ALA A 10 -2.18 1.60 -5.91
N GLY A 11 -3.36 1.88 -5.34
CA GLY A 11 -3.63 3.13 -4.64
C GLY A 11 -2.98 3.15 -3.24
N PRO A 12 -3.12 4.26 -2.49
CA PRO A 12 -2.53 4.40 -1.16
C PRO A 12 -2.85 3.22 -0.23
N THR A 13 -4.11 2.80 -0.18
CA THR A 13 -4.55 1.67 0.65
C THR A 13 -3.87 0.35 0.27
N GLY A 14 -3.82 0.03 -1.04
CA GLY A 14 -3.21 -1.21 -1.52
C GLY A 14 -1.69 -1.23 -1.31
N LEU A 15 -1.02 -0.09 -1.46
CA LEU A 15 0.41 0.04 -1.18
C LEU A 15 0.73 -0.04 0.32
N VAL A 16 -0.09 0.54 1.20
CA VAL A 16 0.08 0.40 2.66
C VAL A 16 -0.09 -1.07 3.07
N LEU A 17 -1.09 -1.77 2.53
CA LEU A 17 -1.26 -3.21 2.75
C LEU A 17 -0.05 -4.01 2.25
N ALA A 18 0.44 -3.71 1.04
CA ALA A 18 1.62 -4.36 0.47
C ALA A 18 2.86 -4.21 1.36
N ILE A 19 3.09 -3.00 1.91
CA ILE A 19 4.17 -2.74 2.87
C ILE A 19 4.00 -3.59 4.13
N GLY A 20 2.79 -3.63 4.71
CA GLY A 20 2.49 -4.44 5.89
C GLY A 20 2.76 -5.93 5.67
N LEU A 21 2.29 -6.49 4.55
CA LEU A 21 2.54 -7.89 4.19
C LEU A 21 4.03 -8.18 3.95
N THR A 22 4.74 -7.23 3.35
CA THR A 22 6.20 -7.34 3.14
C THR A 22 6.93 -7.43 4.47
N LYS A 23 6.58 -6.59 5.44
CA LYS A 23 7.18 -6.63 6.80
C LYS A 23 6.92 -7.94 7.54
N GLN A 24 5.79 -8.59 7.25
CA GLN A 24 5.44 -9.89 7.84
C GLN A 24 6.02 -11.09 7.05
N GLY A 25 6.76 -10.85 5.96
CA GLY A 25 7.31 -11.91 5.10
C GLY A 25 6.25 -12.67 4.31
N ILE A 26 5.05 -12.10 4.15
CA ILE A 26 3.93 -12.74 3.45
C ILE A 26 4.06 -12.43 1.95
N PRO A 27 4.20 -13.44 1.08
CA PRO A 27 4.30 -13.21 -0.36
C PRO A 27 2.93 -12.85 -0.94
N PHE A 28 2.90 -11.80 -1.77
CA PHE A 28 1.70 -11.37 -2.49
C PHE A 28 2.05 -10.89 -3.90
N ARG A 29 1.03 -10.71 -4.73
CA ARG A 29 1.10 -10.00 -6.01
C ARG A 29 0.19 -8.77 -5.94
N ILE A 30 0.59 -7.67 -6.55
CA ILE A 30 -0.26 -6.49 -6.71
C ILE A 30 -0.51 -6.24 -8.20
N ILE A 31 -1.75 -5.90 -8.54
CA ILE A 31 -2.16 -5.49 -9.89
C ILE A 31 -2.89 -4.15 -9.81
N ASP A 32 -2.71 -3.28 -10.80
CA ASP A 32 -3.48 -2.07 -10.98
C ASP A 32 -3.82 -1.91 -12.45
N LYS A 33 -4.96 -1.26 -12.76
CA LYS A 33 -5.38 -1.01 -14.14
C LYS A 33 -4.58 0.12 -14.79
N ASN A 34 -4.03 1.02 -14.00
CA ASN A 34 -3.23 2.14 -14.47
C ASN A 34 -1.86 1.61 -14.91
N LYS A 35 -1.36 2.12 -16.04
CA LYS A 35 -0.05 1.71 -16.58
C LYS A 35 1.14 2.21 -15.76
N GLY A 36 0.91 3.16 -14.85
CA GLY A 36 1.96 3.80 -14.06
C GLY A 36 1.40 4.43 -12.78
N LEU A 37 2.26 5.19 -12.10
CA LEU A 37 1.90 5.92 -10.89
C LEU A 37 0.79 6.94 -11.19
N GLY A 38 0.03 7.31 -10.16
CA GLY A 38 -0.90 8.43 -10.28
C GLY A 38 -0.14 9.71 -10.62
N GLU A 39 -0.45 10.31 -11.77
CA GLU A 39 0.21 11.53 -12.26
C GLU A 39 -0.26 12.80 -11.53
N THR A 40 -1.35 12.70 -10.78
CA THR A 40 -1.94 13.80 -10.04
C THR A 40 -2.17 13.43 -8.58
N SER A 41 -2.00 14.41 -7.70
CA SER A 41 -2.43 14.24 -6.32
C SER A 41 -3.95 14.30 -6.26
N ARG A 42 -4.56 13.22 -5.75
CA ARG A 42 -6.00 13.16 -5.49
C ARG A 42 -6.36 13.61 -4.07
N PHE A 43 -5.38 14.05 -3.29
CA PHE A 43 -5.54 14.48 -1.91
C PHE A 43 -4.58 15.63 -1.57
N ILE A 44 -5.04 16.60 -0.78
CA ILE A 44 -4.33 17.88 -0.59
C ILE A 44 -3.52 17.91 0.73
N GLY A 45 -3.57 16.85 1.55
CA GLY A 45 -2.84 16.81 2.82
C GLY A 45 -2.49 15.41 3.30
N VAL A 46 -2.17 15.24 4.58
CA VAL A 46 -2.13 13.94 5.29
C VAL A 46 -2.75 14.18 6.66
N GLN A 47 -3.66 13.32 7.12
CA GLN A 47 -4.24 13.47 8.45
C GLN A 47 -3.18 13.21 9.53
N ALA A 48 -3.20 13.94 10.65
CA ALA A 48 -2.26 13.76 11.75
C ALA A 48 -2.12 12.28 12.19
N ARG A 49 -3.25 11.56 12.30
CA ARG A 49 -3.27 10.13 12.64
C ARG A 49 -2.49 9.26 11.63
N THR A 50 -2.54 9.59 10.35
CA THR A 50 -1.78 8.89 9.32
C THR A 50 -0.28 9.19 9.44
N LEU A 51 0.11 10.41 9.83
CA LEU A 51 1.50 10.76 10.10
C LEU A 51 2.04 10.02 11.34
N GLU A 52 1.28 9.98 12.43
CA GLU A 52 1.62 9.19 13.63
C GLU A 52 1.82 7.72 13.28
N PHE A 53 0.90 7.15 12.49
CA PHE A 53 0.98 5.77 12.05
C PHE A 53 2.28 5.50 11.30
N TYR A 54 2.65 6.34 10.32
CA TYR A 54 3.89 6.17 9.59
C TYR A 54 5.11 6.34 10.49
N ALA A 55 5.16 7.35 11.35
CA ALA A 55 6.25 7.55 12.30
C ALA A 55 6.49 6.30 13.15
N ASN A 56 5.43 5.68 13.67
CA ASN A 56 5.53 4.48 14.49
C ASN A 56 5.73 3.17 13.70
N SER A 57 5.55 3.21 12.38
CA SER A 57 5.68 2.02 11.52
C SER A 57 7.07 1.83 10.94
N PHE A 58 7.93 2.86 10.93
CA PHE A 58 9.28 2.79 10.33
C PHE A 58 10.40 2.48 11.35
N PHE A 59 10.07 2.18 12.61
CA PHE A 59 11.01 1.68 13.62
C PHE A 59 10.99 0.14 13.69
#